data_AF-A0A3B0VW23-F1
#
_entry.id   AF-A0A3B0VW23-F1
#
_cell.length_a   1.000
_cell.length_b   1.000
_cell.length_c   1.000
_cell.angle_alpha   90.00
_cell.angle_beta   90.00
_cell.angle_gamma   90.00
#
_symmetry.space_group_name_H-M   'P 1'
#
loop_
_entity.id
_entity.type
_entity.pdbx_description
1 polymer ?
#
loop_
_entity_poly.entity_id
_entity_poly.type
_entity_poly.pdbx_seq_one_letter_code
_entity_poly.pdbx_strand_id
1 'polypeptide(L)'
;MDFLQKIDNDIWIYDGSTVSWYGMPYTTRMTVVRLNNGDIWIHSPEKIVEGLIAEIKTLGEIKYLVSPNKIHHLFVQDWMELFPKAKSFSAPGLQEKRKDVIFHCKLTDQAVSEWNNEIDQLIFKGSKAMDEV
;
A
#
# COMPACT_ATOMS: atom_id res chain seq x y z
N MET A 1 17.90 6.76 13.33
CA MET A 1 17.69 5.39 12.84
C MET A 1 16.76 5.55 11.67
N ASP A 2 17.19 5.13 10.50
CA ASP A 2 16.40 5.23 9.28
C ASP A 2 15.42 4.05 9.29
N PHE A 3 14.13 4.34 9.14
CA PHE A 3 13.08 3.34 9.10
C PHE A 3 13.03 2.67 7.72
N LEU A 4 13.23 3.44 6.65
CA LEU A 4 13.18 2.93 5.29
C LEU A 4 14.50 2.29 4.87
N GLN A 5 14.40 1.11 4.28
CA GLN A 5 15.52 0.44 3.63
C GLN A 5 15.43 0.69 2.13
N LYS A 6 16.41 1.41 1.57
CA LYS A 6 16.50 1.63 0.11
C LYS A 6 16.90 0.33 -0.56
N ILE A 7 16.10 -0.15 -1.51
CA ILE A 7 16.41 -1.36 -2.30
C ILE A 7 16.80 -1.04 -3.74
N ASP A 8 16.34 0.10 -4.28
CA ASP A 8 16.78 0.64 -5.56
C ASP A 8 16.56 2.16 -5.59
N ASN A 9 16.90 2.81 -6.70
CA ASN A 9 16.52 4.18 -6.97
C ASN A 9 15.01 4.33 -6.89
N ASP A 10 14.57 5.28 -6.07
CA ASP A 10 13.16 5.61 -5.89
C ASP A 10 12.29 4.47 -5.36
N ILE A 11 12.90 3.40 -4.80
CA ILE A 11 12.20 2.26 -4.22
C ILE A 11 12.79 1.92 -2.84
N TRP A 12 11.90 1.88 -1.85
CA TRP A 12 12.21 1.53 -0.46
C TRP A 12 11.23 0.52 0.09
N ILE A 13 11.66 -0.18 1.14
CA ILE A 13 10.80 -1.05 1.94
C ILE A 13 10.86 -0.65 3.41
N TYR A 14 9.78 -0.96 4.13
CA TYR A 14 9.72 -0.93 5.58
C TYR A 14 9.20 -2.26 6.08
N ASP A 15 10.00 -2.94 6.91
CA ASP A 15 9.59 -4.16 7.58
C ASP A 15 8.77 -3.81 8.83
N GLY A 16 7.50 -4.20 8.79
CA GLY A 16 6.56 -3.98 9.88
C GLY A 16 6.69 -5.01 10.99
N SER A 17 5.86 -4.85 12.02
CA SER A 17 5.78 -5.80 13.12
C SER A 17 5.02 -7.06 12.72
N THR A 18 5.37 -8.20 13.31
CA THR A 18 4.62 -9.44 13.15
C THR A 18 3.17 -9.29 13.59
N VAL A 19 2.23 -9.71 12.73
CA VAL A 19 0.80 -9.79 13.03
C VAL A 19 0.38 -11.25 13.24
N SER A 20 -0.60 -11.49 14.11
CA SER A 20 -1.17 -12.81 14.29
C SER A 20 -2.30 -13.03 13.30
N TRP A 21 -2.16 -14.03 12.43
CA TRP A 21 -3.21 -14.45 11.51
C TRP A 21 -3.50 -15.94 11.75
N TYR A 22 -4.73 -16.24 12.18
CA TYR A 22 -5.13 -17.58 12.66
C TYR A 22 -4.20 -18.19 13.72
N GLY A 23 -3.64 -17.35 14.61
CA GLY A 23 -2.74 -17.79 15.68
C GLY A 23 -1.30 -18.03 15.24
N MET A 24 -0.99 -17.85 13.95
CA MET A 24 0.36 -17.95 13.41
C MET A 24 0.98 -16.56 13.22
N PRO A 25 2.29 -16.39 13.48
CA PRO A 25 2.99 -15.15 13.24
C PRO A 25 3.28 -14.93 11.76
N TYR A 26 2.88 -13.78 11.21
CA TYR A 26 3.22 -13.33 9.87
C TYR A 26 3.95 -12.00 9.92
N THR A 27 5.09 -11.91 9.25
CA THR A 27 5.80 -10.66 9.05
C THR A 27 5.07 -9.81 8.01
N THR A 28 5.11 -8.49 8.18
CA THR A 28 4.45 -7.54 7.29
C THR A 28 5.49 -6.62 6.66
N ARG A 29 5.19 -6.09 5.47
CA ARG A 29 6.10 -5.23 4.71
C ARG A 29 5.32 -4.22 3.89
N MET A 30 5.74 -2.97 3.98
CA MET A 30 5.32 -1.89 3.08
C MET A 30 6.39 -1.63 2.04
N THR A 31 5.95 -1.32 0.82
CA THR A 31 6.82 -0.79 -0.24
C THR A 31 6.46 0.66 -0.50
N VAL A 32 7.48 1.51 -0.61
CA VAL A 32 7.36 2.94 -0.91
C VAL A 32 8.07 3.18 -2.22
N VAL A 33 7.36 3.73 -3.19
CA VAL A 33 7.90 4.10 -4.50
C VAL A 33 7.71 5.60 -4.71
N ARG A 34 8.75 6.28 -5.18
CA ARG A 34 8.64 7.65 -5.66
C ARG A 34 8.49 7.62 -7.18
N LEU A 35 7.37 8.12 -7.67
CA LEU A 35 7.09 8.22 -9.11
C LEU A 35 7.92 9.34 -9.74
N ASN A 36 8.04 9.37 -11.06
CA ASN A 36 8.82 10.37 -11.80
C ASN A 36 8.34 11.80 -11.56
N ASN A 37 7.05 11.97 -11.24
CA ASN A 37 6.47 13.27 -10.91
C ASN A 37 6.77 13.72 -9.46
N GLY A 38 7.46 12.90 -8.65
CA GLY A 38 7.80 13.15 -7.26
C GLY A 38 6.74 12.70 -6.24
N ASP A 39 5.59 12.21 -6.69
CA ASP A 39 4.56 11.69 -5.80
C ASP A 39 4.98 10.33 -5.21
N ILE A 40 4.52 10.07 -3.99
CA ILE A 40 4.78 8.82 -3.28
C ILE A 40 3.59 7.87 -3.44
N TRP A 41 3.90 6.68 -3.92
CA TRP A 41 3.03 5.53 -4.04
C TRP A 41 3.39 4.50 -2.97
N ILE A 42 2.42 4.12 -2.15
CA ILE A 42 2.61 3.22 -1.02
C ILE A 42 1.79 1.96 -1.23
N HIS A 43 2.44 0.82 -1.14
CA HIS A 43 1.83 -0.50 -1.25
C HIS A 43 1.91 -1.26 0.05
N SER A 44 0.77 -1.82 0.47
CA SER A 44 0.55 -2.48 1.76
C SER A 44 0.97 -1.60 2.94
N PRO A 45 0.24 -0.50 3.23
CA PRO A 45 0.57 0.39 4.34
C PRO A 45 0.69 -0.35 5.69
N GLU A 46 1.73 0.00 6.46
CA GLU A 46 2.03 -0.59 7.78
C GLU A 46 1.51 0.25 8.95
N LYS A 47 1.64 -0.27 10.18
CA LYS A 47 1.31 0.51 11.39
C LYS A 47 2.02 1.86 11.38
N ILE A 48 1.27 2.93 11.64
CA ILE A 48 1.82 4.29 11.68
C ILE A 48 2.84 4.42 12.80
N VAL A 49 4.02 4.93 12.42
CA VAL A 49 5.09 5.36 13.32
C VAL A 49 5.49 6.77 12.90
N GLU A 50 5.48 7.73 13.81
CA GLU A 50 5.71 9.14 13.49
C GLU A 50 7.04 9.38 12.75
N GLY A 51 8.10 8.69 13.18
CA GLY A 51 9.41 8.77 12.53
C GLY A 51 9.40 8.24 11.09
N LEU A 52 8.73 7.12 10.82
CA LEU A 52 8.56 6.57 9.47
C LEU A 52 7.78 7.55 8.58
N ILE A 53 6.72 8.15 9.10
CA ILE A 53 5.94 9.14 8.37
C ILE A 53 6.78 10.38 8.04
N ALA A 54 7.54 10.87 9.01
CA ALA A 54 8.44 12.01 8.80
C ALA A 54 9.46 11.70 7.70
N GLU A 55 10.04 10.50 7.72
CA GLU A 55 11.00 10.06 6.71
C GLU A 55 10.37 9.98 5.31
N ILE A 56 9.20 9.33 5.15
CA ILE A 56 8.51 9.24 3.86
C ILE A 56 8.17 10.63 3.31
N LYS A 57 7.76 11.58 4.17
CA LYS A 57 7.48 12.96 3.75
C LYS A 57 8.69 13.71 3.21
N THR A 58 9.92 13.27 3.53
CA THR A 58 11.12 13.85 2.90
C THR A 58 11.33 13.39 1.46
N LEU A 59 10.71 12.27 1.07
CA LEU A 59 10.84 11.70 -0.29
C LEU A 59 9.90 12.40 -1.28
N GLY A 60 8.69 12.78 -0.84
CA GLY A 60 7.66 13.41 -1.67
C GLY A 60 6.28 13.48 -1.00
N GLU A 61 5.26 13.91 -1.74
CA GLU A 61 3.88 13.94 -1.25
C GLU A 61 3.23 12.55 -1.36
N ILE A 62 2.66 12.04 -0.27
CA ILE A 62 1.95 10.75 -0.28
C ILE A 62 0.62 10.93 -1.00
N LYS A 63 0.52 10.37 -2.22
CA LYS A 63 -0.66 10.50 -3.09
C LYS A 63 -1.46 9.22 -3.23
N TYR A 64 -0.81 8.06 -3.15
CA TYR A 64 -1.46 6.79 -3.48
C TYR A 64 -1.24 5.76 -2.37
N LEU A 65 -2.34 5.20 -1.88
CA LEU A 65 -2.34 4.12 -0.87
C LEU A 65 -2.97 2.88 -1.51
N VAL A 66 -2.20 1.81 -1.63
CA VAL A 66 -2.61 0.58 -2.31
C VAL A 66 -2.73 -0.55 -1.32
N SER A 67 -3.95 -1.09 -1.18
CA SER A 67 -4.23 -2.35 -0.48
C SER A 67 -4.32 -3.47 -1.52
N PRO A 68 -3.24 -4.22 -1.76
CA PRO A 68 -3.06 -5.09 -2.94
C PRO A 68 -3.84 -6.40 -2.89
N ASN A 69 -4.33 -6.79 -1.72
CA ASN A 69 -5.16 -7.99 -1.58
C ASN A 69 -6.09 -7.90 -0.36
N LYS A 70 -6.80 -9.00 -0.07
CA LYS A 70 -7.79 -9.11 1.02
C LYS A 70 -7.18 -9.21 2.42
N ILE A 71 -5.86 -9.22 2.58
CA ILE A 71 -5.17 -9.39 3.86
C ILE A 71 -4.40 -8.11 4.24
N HIS A 72 -3.81 -7.42 3.26
CA HIS A 72 -3.03 -6.20 3.44
C HIS A 72 -3.90 -4.92 3.60
N HIS A 73 -4.90 -4.96 4.48
CA HIS A 73 -5.80 -3.83 4.75
C HIS A 73 -5.80 -3.39 6.22
N LEU A 74 -4.93 -3.94 7.05
CA LEU A 74 -4.99 -3.75 8.50
C LEU A 74 -4.82 -2.28 8.90
N PHE A 75 -3.90 -1.57 8.25
CA PHE A 75 -3.52 -0.21 8.64
C PHE A 75 -3.97 0.87 7.64
N VAL A 76 -4.52 0.49 6.47
CA VAL A 76 -4.85 1.46 5.40
C VAL A 76 -5.83 2.55 5.84
N GLN A 77 -6.75 2.24 6.75
CA GLN A 77 -7.71 3.23 7.26
C GLN A 77 -7.01 4.35 8.02
N ASP A 78 -6.09 4.02 8.93
CA ASP A 78 -5.33 5.01 9.69
C ASP A 78 -4.54 5.93 8.75
N TRP A 79 -3.99 5.38 7.65
CA TRP A 79 -3.31 6.17 6.63
C TRP A 79 -4.27 7.07 5.85
N MET A 80 -5.47 6.60 5.52
CA MET A 80 -6.49 7.43 4.87
C MET A 80 -6.93 8.59 5.77
N GLU A 81 -7.04 8.36 7.08
CA GLU A 81 -7.37 9.40 8.06
C GLU A 81 -6.23 10.42 8.22
N LEU A 82 -4.98 9.95 8.22
CA LEU A 82 -3.81 10.83 8.31
C LEU A 82 -3.53 11.60 7.01
N PHE A 83 -3.85 11.01 5.86
CA PHE A 83 -3.64 11.56 4.53
C PHE A 83 -4.94 11.61 3.72
N PRO A 84 -5.90 12.47 4.11
CA PRO A 84 -7.22 12.51 3.46
C PRO A 84 -7.20 12.96 2.00
N LYS A 85 -6.07 13.51 1.52
CA LYS A 85 -5.87 13.86 0.12
C LYS A 85 -5.29 12.72 -0.73
N ALA A 86 -4.78 11.66 -0.09
CA ALA A 86 -4.26 10.50 -0.80
C ALA A 86 -5.42 9.65 -1.33
N LYS A 87 -5.33 9.24 -2.60
CA LYS A 87 -6.27 8.30 -3.20
C LYS A 87 -5.96 6.89 -2.71
N SER A 88 -6.97 6.20 -2.22
CA SER A 88 -6.86 4.83 -1.75
C SER A 88 -7.43 3.84 -2.76
N PHE A 89 -6.68 2.77 -3.00
CA PHE A 89 -6.99 1.73 -3.96
C PHE A 89 -7.15 0.39 -3.25
N SER A 90 -8.18 -0.35 -3.66
CA SER A 90 -8.53 -1.64 -3.07
C SER A 90 -8.48 -2.74 -4.10
N ALA A 91 -7.91 -3.88 -3.73
CA ALA A 91 -7.98 -5.09 -4.53
C ALA A 91 -9.43 -5.57 -4.73
N PRO A 92 -9.69 -6.35 -5.81
CA PRO A 92 -10.98 -7.00 -6.01
C PRO A 92 -11.45 -7.81 -4.78
N GLY A 93 -12.70 -7.58 -4.34
CA GLY A 93 -13.28 -8.29 -3.21
C GLY A 93 -12.91 -7.72 -1.83
N LEU A 94 -12.06 -6.70 -1.74
CA LEU A 94 -11.68 -6.10 -0.46
C LEU A 94 -12.77 -5.18 0.10
N GLN A 95 -13.44 -4.38 -0.73
CA GLN A 95 -14.50 -3.48 -0.28
C GLN A 95 -15.70 -4.24 0.31
N GLU A 96 -15.97 -5.43 -0.22
CA GLU A 96 -17.02 -6.33 0.25
C GLU A 96 -16.68 -6.92 1.63
N LYS A 97 -15.38 -7.11 1.92
CA LYS A 97 -14.86 -7.57 3.21
C LYS A 97 -14.78 -6.45 4.25
N ARG A 98 -14.32 -5.26 3.84
CA ARG A 98 -14.13 -4.07 4.69
C ARG A 98 -15.17 -3.01 4.37
N LYS A 99 -16.43 -3.30 4.72
CA LYS A 99 -17.56 -2.37 4.54
C LYS A 99 -17.45 -1.10 5.39
N ASP A 100 -16.61 -1.14 6.41
CA ASP A 100 -16.24 -0.03 7.28
C ASP A 100 -15.26 0.96 6.63
N VAL A 101 -14.61 0.59 5.51
CA VAL A 101 -13.64 1.44 4.81
C VAL A 101 -14.14 1.80 3.41
N ILE A 102 -14.22 3.11 3.14
CA ILE A 102 -14.63 3.63 1.83
C ILE A 102 -13.38 3.94 1.00
N PHE A 103 -12.99 3.02 0.13
CA PHE A 103 -11.88 3.24 -0.80
C PHE A 103 -12.30 4.14 -1.96
N HIS A 104 -11.37 4.96 -2.45
CA HIS A 104 -11.63 5.84 -3.59
C HIS A 104 -11.74 5.08 -4.90
N CYS A 105 -10.90 4.05 -5.07
CA CYS A 105 -10.75 3.32 -6.31
C CYS A 105 -10.64 1.81 -6.08
N LYS A 106 -11.00 1.05 -7.12
CA LYS A 106 -10.81 -0.40 -7.18
C LYS A 106 -9.71 -0.70 -8.18
N LEU A 107 -8.74 -1.52 -7.77
CA LEU A 107 -7.69 -2.03 -8.64
C LEU A 107 -8.28 -2.99 -9.67
N THR A 108 -7.70 -2.97 -10.87
CA THR A 108 -8.13 -3.78 -12.01
C THR A 108 -6.93 -4.47 -12.65
N ASP A 109 -7.16 -5.19 -13.75
CA ASP A 109 -6.10 -5.84 -14.53
C ASP A 109 -5.25 -4.86 -15.36
N GLN A 110 -5.46 -3.56 -15.17
CA GLN A 110 -4.72 -2.50 -15.83
C GLN A 110 -4.34 -1.42 -14.82
N ALA A 111 -3.13 -0.90 -14.99
CA ALA A 111 -2.66 0.24 -14.23
C ALA A 111 -3.50 1.48 -14.55
N VAL A 112 -3.79 2.28 -13.52
CA VAL A 112 -4.52 3.53 -13.68
C VAL A 112 -3.61 4.62 -14.25
N SER A 113 -4.20 5.66 -14.83
CA SER A 113 -3.48 6.78 -15.44
C SER A 113 -2.44 7.45 -14.54
N GLU A 114 -2.61 7.33 -13.23
CA GLU A 114 -1.74 7.90 -12.22
C GLU A 114 -0.33 7.29 -12.20
N TRP A 115 -0.16 6.03 -12.62
CA TRP A 115 1.15 5.36 -12.63
C TRP A 115 1.38 4.40 -13.80
N ASN A 116 0.44 4.27 -14.74
CA ASN A 116 0.53 3.30 -15.85
C ASN A 116 1.73 3.47 -16.80
N ASN A 117 2.40 4.63 -16.78
CA ASN A 117 3.60 4.85 -17.58
C ASN A 117 4.89 4.37 -16.88
N GLU A 118 4.79 3.95 -15.62
CA GLU A 118 5.94 3.67 -14.75
C GLU A 118 5.82 2.32 -14.02
N ILE A 119 4.61 1.94 -13.61
CA ILE A 119 4.32 0.72 -12.87
C ILE A 119 3.25 -0.07 -13.64
N ASP A 120 3.64 -1.22 -14.16
CA ASP A 120 2.71 -2.20 -14.71
C ASP A 120 1.87 -2.83 -13.58
N GLN A 121 0.61 -3.13 -13.88
CA GLN A 121 -0.33 -3.69 -12.92
C GLN A 121 -1.16 -4.78 -13.61
N LEU A 122 -1.37 -5.90 -12.91
CA LEU A 122 -2.22 -6.99 -13.36
C LEU A 122 -2.87 -7.67 -12.16
N ILE A 123 -4.02 -8.32 -12.37
CA ILE A 123 -4.63 -9.18 -11.36
C ILE A 123 -3.99 -10.56 -11.42
N PHE A 124 -3.19 -10.90 -10.42
CA PHE A 124 -2.59 -12.21 -10.28
C PHE A 124 -3.63 -13.22 -9.75
N LYS A 125 -4.17 -14.04 -10.64
CA LYS A 125 -5.21 -15.05 -10.35
C LYS A 125 -4.64 -16.40 -9.90
N GLY A 126 -3.50 -16.39 -9.22
CA GLY A 126 -2.77 -17.60 -8.83
C GLY A 126 -3.49 -18.48 -7.79
N SER A 127 -4.59 -18.02 -7.20
CA SER A 127 -5.36 -18.73 -6.18
C SER A 127 -6.86 -18.62 -6.40
N LYS A 128 -7.61 -19.71 -6.17
CA LYS A 128 -9.09 -19.66 -6.16
C LYS A 128 -9.65 -18.90 -4.96
N ALA A 129 -8.85 -18.67 -3.92
CA ALA A 129 -9.28 -18.03 -2.69
C ALA A 129 -8.99 -16.51 -2.67
N MET A 130 -8.01 -16.05 -3.46
CA MET A 130 -7.52 -14.67 -3.43
C MET A 130 -7.04 -14.21 -4.79
N ASP A 131 -7.46 -13.00 -5.16
CA ASP A 131 -6.85 -12.22 -6.22
C ASP A 131 -5.88 -11.21 -5.56
N GLU A 132 -4.71 -11.04 -6.16
CA GLU A 132 -3.69 -10.08 -5.75
C GLU A 132 -3.42 -9.12 -6.92
N VAL A 133 -3.18 -7.85 -6.62
CA VAL A 133 -2.85 -6.81 -7.62
C VAL A 133 -1.66 -6.02 -7.15
#